data_AF-A0A4Y4F3J6-F1
#
_entry.id   AF-A0A4Y4F3J6-F1
#
_cell.length_a   1.000
_cell.length_b   1.000
_cell.length_c   1.000
_cell.angle_alpha   90.00
_cell.angle_beta   90.00
_cell.angle_gamma   90.00
#
_symmetry.space_group_name_H-M   'P 1'
#
loop_
_entity.id
_entity.type
_entity.pdbx_description
1 polymer ?
#
loop_
_entity_poly.entity_id
_entity_poly.type
_entity_poly.pdbx_seq_one_letter_code
_entity_poly.pdbx_strand_id
1 'polypeptide(L)'
;MVDQGYTLKAACEAMGVGKSTMEYWVRRLRAERAGKAPVKGEALTPEQREIQELKRKLRRVEEEKAILKKATALLMSDSLNSSR
;
A
#
# COMPACT_ATOMS: atom_id res chain seq x y z
N MET A 1 -2.31 16.85 17.72
CA MET A 1 -2.31 15.83 18.78
C MET A 1 -1.08 14.93 18.79
N VAL A 2 -0.49 14.66 17.62
CA VAL A 2 0.97 14.50 17.51
C VAL A 2 1.63 15.86 17.19
N ASP A 3 0.89 16.87 16.68
CA ASP A 3 1.46 18.23 16.42
C ASP A 3 0.61 19.45 16.86
N GLN A 4 -0.48 19.27 17.62
CA GLN A 4 -1.49 20.35 17.85
C GLN A 4 -2.00 20.44 19.31
N GLY A 5 -1.39 19.73 20.27
CA GLY A 5 -1.71 19.87 21.71
C GLY A 5 -3.12 19.48 22.19
N TYR A 6 -4.10 19.19 21.32
CA TYR A 6 -5.45 18.79 21.72
C TYR A 6 -5.47 17.50 22.57
N THR A 7 -6.31 17.48 23.60
CA THR A 7 -6.57 16.28 24.41
C THR A 7 -7.41 15.28 23.62
N LEU A 8 -7.18 13.99 23.88
CA LEU A 8 -7.90 12.90 23.19
C LEU A 8 -9.41 13.05 23.28
N LYS A 9 -9.90 13.58 24.40
CA LYS A 9 -11.32 13.85 24.65
C LYS A 9 -11.88 14.94 23.73
N ALA A 10 -11.20 16.09 23.64
CA ALA A 10 -11.64 17.19 22.78
C ALA A 10 -11.67 16.79 21.30
N ALA A 11 -10.72 15.97 20.85
CA ALA A 11 -10.71 15.48 19.48
C ALA A 11 -11.81 14.44 19.20
N CYS A 12 -12.13 13.59 20.18
CA CYS A 12 -13.26 12.67 20.07
C CYS A 12 -14.58 13.44 19.95
N GLU A 13 -14.76 14.48 20.78
CA GLU A 13 -15.95 15.34 20.77
C GLU A 13 -16.07 16.13 19.45
N ALA A 14 -14.98 16.75 18.98
CA ALA A 14 -14.98 17.51 17.73
C ALA A 14 -15.25 16.66 16.48
N MET A 15 -14.80 15.41 16.49
CA MET A 15 -14.92 14.48 15.35
C MET A 15 -16.12 13.53 15.48
N GLY A 16 -16.85 13.56 16.60
CA GLY A 16 -17.99 12.66 16.86
C GLY A 16 -17.63 11.17 16.90
N VAL A 17 -16.37 10.82 17.21
CA VAL A 17 -15.88 9.43 17.21
C VAL A 17 -15.54 8.96 18.62
N GLY A 18 -15.76 7.67 18.88
CA GLY A 18 -15.44 7.06 20.16
C GLY A 18 -13.93 7.02 20.44
N LYS A 19 -13.58 7.05 21.74
CA LYS A 19 -12.19 7.08 22.25
C LYS A 19 -11.29 6.01 21.63
N SER A 20 -11.79 4.77 21.55
CA SER A 20 -11.06 3.63 20.99
C SER A 20 -10.72 3.80 19.50
N THR A 21 -11.62 4.42 18.73
CA THR A 21 -11.40 4.71 17.31
C THR A 21 -10.33 5.76 17.13
N MET A 22 -10.38 6.82 17.95
CA MET A 22 -9.36 7.87 17.94
C MET A 22 -7.98 7.34 18.35
N GLU A 23 -7.89 6.51 19.39
CA GLU A 23 -6.63 5.86 19.80
C GLU A 23 -6.06 4.97 18.69
N TYR A 24 -6.93 4.22 18.00
CA TYR A 24 -6.54 3.40 16.87
C TYR A 24 -5.94 4.24 15.73
N TRP A 25 -6.58 5.35 15.35
CA TRP A 25 -6.07 6.26 14.32
C TRP A 25 -4.75 6.92 14.72
N VAL A 26 -4.61 7.36 15.98
CA VAL A 26 -3.35 7.94 16.47
C VAL A 26 -2.22 6.91 16.45
N ARG A 27 -2.46 5.69 16.90
CA ARG A 27 -1.47 4.61 16.86
C ARG A 27 -1.06 4.29 15.43
N ARG A 28 -2.03 4.25 14.52
CA ARG A 28 -1.79 4.00 13.09
C ARG A 28 -0.95 5.12 12.46
N LEU A 29 -1.28 6.38 12.73
CA LEU A 29 -0.52 7.53 12.24
C LEU A 29 0.92 7.54 12.77
N ARG A 30 1.13 7.21 14.05
CA ARG A 30 2.48 7.08 14.62
C ARG A 30 3.28 5.96 13.95
N ALA A 31 2.65 4.83 13.64
CA ALA A 31 3.29 3.75 12.91
C ALA A 31 3.69 4.17 11.48
N GLU A 32 2.80 4.87 10.77
CA GLU A 32 3.08 5.41 9.43
C GLU A 32 4.25 6.43 9.46
N ARG A 33 4.28 7.34 10.44
CA ARG A 33 5.41 8.28 10.64
C ARG A 33 6.74 7.58 10.98
N ALA A 34 6.67 6.39 11.57
CA ALA A 34 7.84 5.54 11.81
C ALA A 34 8.25 4.72 10.57
N GLY A 35 7.68 5.01 9.40
CA GLY A 35 7.98 4.34 8.13
C GLY A 35 7.30 2.97 7.97
N LYS A 36 6.37 2.60 8.85
CA LYS A 36 5.64 1.34 8.71
C LYS A 36 4.48 1.53 7.73
N ALA A 37 4.57 0.86 6.59
CA ALA A 37 3.50 0.83 5.61
C ALA A 37 2.22 0.21 6.21
N PRO A 38 1.02 0.77 5.92
CA PRO A 38 -0.23 0.19 6.37
C PRO A 38 -0.44 -1.19 5.72
N VAL A 39 -0.80 -2.17 6.55
CA VAL A 39 -0.99 -3.56 6.13
C VAL A 39 -2.29 -3.72 5.31
N LYS A 40 -3.31 -2.91 5.59
CA LYS A 40 -4.61 -2.90 4.90
C LYS A 40 -5.18 -1.47 4.83
N GLY A 41 -5.91 -1.17 3.76
CA GLY A 41 -6.56 0.11 3.52
C GLY A 41 -5.67 1.15 2.83
N GLU A 42 -6.25 2.33 2.56
CA GLU A 42 -5.49 3.50 2.08
C GLU A 42 -4.67 4.10 3.23
N ALA A 43 -3.44 4.51 2.95
CA ALA A 43 -2.59 5.17 3.93
C ALA A 43 -3.15 6.54 4.35
N LEU A 44 -2.92 6.93 5.61
CA LEU A 44 -3.38 8.21 6.13
C LEU A 44 -2.48 9.36 5.66
N THR A 45 -1.18 9.11 5.52
CA THR A 45 -0.23 10.12 5.02
C THR A 45 -0.12 10.09 3.48
N PRO A 46 0.04 11.25 2.83
CA PRO A 46 0.14 11.33 1.36
C PRO A 46 1.36 10.58 0.83
N GLU A 47 2.51 10.70 1.50
CA GLU A 47 3.74 9.96 1.17
C GLU A 47 3.50 8.44 1.15
N GLN A 48 2.81 7.93 2.17
CA GLN A 48 2.57 6.50 2.28
C GLN A 48 1.51 6.00 1.30
N ARG A 49 0.61 6.88 0.85
CA ARG A 49 -0.34 6.61 -0.24
C ARG A 49 0.41 6.48 -1.57
N GLU A 50 1.35 7.38 -1.84
CA GLU A 50 2.20 7.32 -3.03
C GLU A 50 3.04 6.03 -3.04
N ILE A 51 3.66 5.66 -1.91
CA ILE A 51 4.37 4.37 -1.76
C ILE A 51 3.45 3.19 -2.09
N GLN A 52 2.20 3.22 -1.64
CA GLN A 52 1.23 2.16 -1.93
C GLN A 52 0.89 2.08 -3.42
N GLU A 53 0.68 3.22 -4.08
CA GLU A 53 0.41 3.29 -5.52
C GLU A 53 1.61 2.81 -6.35
N LEU A 54 2.82 3.24 -5.99
CA LEU A 54 4.05 2.80 -6.64
C LEU A 54 4.23 1.28 -6.50
N LYS A 55 3.99 0.71 -5.31
CA LYS A 55 4.03 -0.74 -5.11
C LYS A 55 2.99 -1.49 -5.96
N ARG A 56 1.79 -0.93 -6.16
CA ARG A 56 0.77 -1.52 -7.06
C ARG A 56 1.22 -1.48 -8.51
N LYS A 57 1.76 -0.34 -8.97
CA LYS A 57 2.28 -0.19 -10.33
C LYS A 57 3.43 -1.15 -10.60
N LEU A 58 4.39 -1.24 -9.67
CA LEU A 58 5.53 -2.15 -9.77
C LEU A 58 5.08 -3.61 -9.93
N ARG A 59 4.14 -4.05 -9.09
CA ARG A 59 3.60 -5.41 -9.16
C ARG A 59 2.98 -5.73 -10.53
N ARG A 60 2.19 -4.80 -11.10
CA ARG A 60 1.60 -4.98 -12.44
C ARG A 60 2.67 -5.13 -13.50
N VAL A 61 3.68 -4.27 -13.48
CA VAL A 61 4.80 -4.33 -14.43
C VAL A 61 5.58 -5.63 -14.30
N GLU A 62 5.81 -6.12 -13.08
CA GLU A 62 6.47 -7.39 -12.82
C GLU A 62 5.66 -8.58 -13.35
N GLU A 63 4.34 -8.56 -13.16
CA GLU A 63 3.40 -9.57 -13.69
C GLU A 63 3.40 -9.58 -15.22
N GLU A 64 3.25 -8.42 -15.86
CA GLU A 64 3.30 -8.27 -17.32
C GLU A 64 4.63 -8.78 -17.89
N LYS A 65 5.75 -8.41 -17.28
CA LYS A 65 7.08 -8.90 -17.68
C LYS A 65 7.20 -10.42 -17.53
N ALA A 66 6.62 -11.00 -16.48
CA ALA A 66 6.61 -12.44 -16.27
C ALA A 66 5.77 -13.16 -17.35
N ILE A 67 4.61 -12.61 -17.71
CA ILE A 67 3.76 -13.13 -18.79
C ILE A 67 4.51 -13.09 -20.12
N LEU A 68 5.10 -11.94 -20.47
CA LEU A 68 5.86 -11.79 -21.71
C LEU A 68 7.01 -12.80 -21.80
N LYS A 69 7.81 -12.95 -20.74
CA LYS A 69 8.89 -13.94 -20.69
C LYS A 69 8.39 -15.37 -20.93
N LYS A 70 7.27 -15.75 -20.32
CA LYS A 70 6.66 -17.07 -20.51
C LYS A 70 6.18 -17.27 -21.95
N ALA A 71 5.51 -16.27 -22.53
CA ALA A 71 5.05 -16.32 -23.90
C ALA A 71 6.22 -16.47 -24.90
N THR A 72 7.31 -15.69 -24.71
CA THR A 72 8.48 -15.82 -25.57
C THR A 72 9.13 -17.20 -25.45
N ALA A 73 9.25 -17.75 -24.23
CA ALA A 73 9.80 -19.09 -24.02
C ALA A 73 8.96 -20.19 -24.70
N LEU A 74 7.63 -20.08 -24.64
CA LEU A 74 6.72 -21.00 -25.33
C LEU A 74 6.90 -20.91 -26.86
N LEU A 75 6.89 -19.70 -27.43
CA LEU A 75 7.07 -19.51 -28.88
C LEU A 75 8.40 -20.07 -29.39
N MET A 76 9.49 -19.85 -28.65
CA MET A 76 10.79 -20.45 -29.00
C MET A 76 10.72 -21.98 -28.98
N SER A 77 10.04 -22.57 -27.99
CA SER A 77 9.90 -24.02 -27.87
C SER A 77 9.07 -24.61 -29.01
N ASP A 78 7.97 -23.95 -29.39
CA ASP A 78 7.13 -24.37 -30.52
C ASP A 78 7.88 -24.32 -31.86
N SER A 79 8.69 -23.28 -32.09
CA SER A 79 9.51 -23.16 -33.31
C SER A 79 10.56 -24.26 -33.46
N LEU A 80 11.14 -24.71 -32.35
CA LEU A 80 12.11 -25.81 -32.32
C LEU A 80 11.43 -27.17 -32.55
N ASN A 81 10.20 -27.33 -32.05
CA ASN A 81 9.43 -28.56 -32.25
C ASN A 81 8.87 -28.70 -33.66
N SER A 82 8.51 -27.62 -34.35
CA SER A 82 7.99 -27.69 -35.73
C SER A 82 9.08 -27.84 -36.81
N SER A 83 10.35 -27.63 -36.45
CA SER A 83 11.51 -27.81 -37.35
C SER A 83 12.09 -29.23 -37.33
N ARG A 84 11.47 -30.19 -36.62
CA ARG A 84 11.82 -31.62 -36.61
C ARG A 84 10.80 -32.43 -37.41
#